data_AF-A0A3C0BE90-F1
#
_entry.id   AF-A0A3C0BE90-F1
#
_cell.length_a   1.000
_cell.length_b   1.000
_cell.length_c   1.000
_cell.angle_alpha   90.00
_cell.angle_beta   90.00
_cell.angle_gamma   90.00
#
_symmetry.space_group_name_H-M   'P 1'
#
loop_
_entity.id
_entity.type
_entity.pdbx_description
1 polymer ?
#
loop_
_entity_poly.entity_id
_entity_poly.type
_entity_poly.pdbx_seq_one_letter_code
_entity_poly.pdbx_strand_id
1 'polypeptide(L)'
;MSQIPNAEVEASNEINLNEIIKPYLRKWWWFVLSVLALAALAVFYIKTATPVYSIKSTALIKDTKKVPSADMGALSQLGGFGSMGTNSIENEIEILKSKKLMRDVVTELGLQTAVIKNDGLKQKELYGKTSPVTVQLISEKPYDEPIE
;
A
#
# COMPACT_ATOMS: atom_id res chain seq x y z
N MET A 1 82.95 4.49 12.78
CA MET A 1 82.41 3.80 11.57
C MET A 1 81.89 2.46 12.06
N SER A 2 80.65 2.06 11.90
CA SER A 2 79.67 2.35 10.87
C SER A 2 78.25 2.27 11.46
N GLN A 3 77.38 3.18 11.02
CA GLN A 3 75.95 3.08 11.25
C GLN A 3 75.31 2.04 10.31
N ILE A 4 74.20 1.50 10.82
CA ILE A 4 73.11 0.69 10.27
C ILE A 4 72.71 1.10 8.83
N PRO A 5 72.10 0.22 8.00
CA PRO A 5 70.64 0.08 8.08
C PRO A 5 70.13 -1.33 7.71
N ASN A 6 69.08 -1.81 8.37
CA ASN A 6 68.04 -2.70 7.85
C ASN A 6 67.21 -3.20 9.04
N ALA A 7 65.89 -3.23 9.02
CA ALA A 7 64.93 -2.93 7.98
C ALA A 7 63.65 -2.49 8.71
N GLU A 8 62.87 -1.60 8.10
CA GLU A 8 61.47 -1.39 8.47
C GLU A 8 60.77 -2.75 8.39
N VAL A 9 60.35 -3.27 9.55
CA VAL A 9 59.31 -4.30 9.59
C VAL A 9 58.02 -3.56 9.33
N GLU A 10 57.65 -3.43 8.06
CA GLU A 10 56.25 -3.21 7.72
C GLU A 10 55.48 -4.41 8.25
N ALA A 11 54.89 -4.25 9.42
CA ALA A 11 53.88 -5.15 9.93
C ALA A 11 52.69 -5.04 8.97
N SER A 12 52.69 -5.86 7.92
CA SER A 12 51.48 -6.15 7.17
C SER A 12 50.49 -6.72 8.17
N ASN A 13 49.57 -5.86 8.62
CA ASN A 13 48.38 -6.25 9.35
C ASN A 13 47.47 -7.01 8.37
N GLU A 14 47.92 -8.19 7.94
CA GLU A 14 47.07 -9.15 7.25
C GLU A 14 46.08 -9.65 8.29
N ILE A 15 44.86 -9.11 8.21
CA ILE A 15 43.76 -9.50 9.07
C ILE A 15 43.49 -10.98 8.81
N ASN A 16 44.00 -11.84 9.71
CA ASN A 16 43.80 -13.27 9.66
C ASN A 16 42.34 -13.61 10.00
N LEU A 17 41.48 -13.67 8.98
CA LEU A 17 40.05 -13.97 9.12
C LEU A 17 39.80 -15.27 9.92
N ASN A 18 40.69 -16.25 9.79
CA ASN A 18 40.61 -17.51 10.54
C ASN A 18 40.76 -17.34 12.05
N GLU A 19 41.59 -16.40 12.51
CA GLU A 19 41.76 -16.12 13.94
C GLU A 19 40.53 -15.41 14.52
N ILE A 20 39.90 -14.57 13.71
CA ILE A 20 38.67 -13.85 14.08
C ILE A 20 37.48 -14.80 14.16
N ILE A 21 37.35 -15.76 13.25
CA ILE A 21 36.15 -16.63 13.12
C ILE A 21 36.13 -17.77 14.16
N LYS A 22 37.29 -18.33 14.50
CA LYS A 22 37.44 -19.42 15.49
C LYS A 22 36.67 -19.22 16.81
N PRO A 23 36.74 -18.05 17.50
CA PRO A 23 36.01 -17.84 18.75
C PRO A 23 34.48 -17.84 18.59
N TYR A 24 33.95 -17.39 17.44
CA TYR A 24 32.51 -17.40 17.16
C TYR A 24 31.98 -18.81 16.89
N LEU A 25 32.74 -19.64 16.15
CA LEU A 25 32.39 -21.05 15.93
C LEU A 25 32.37 -21.85 17.24
N ARG A 26 33.28 -21.56 18.18
CA ARG A 26 33.29 -22.19 19.51
C ARG A 26 32.02 -21.87 20.31
N LYS A 27 31.42 -20.70 20.11
CA LYS A 27 30.18 -20.25 20.77
C LYS A 27 28.95 -20.35 19.84
N TRP A 28 28.93 -21.30 18.91
CA TRP A 28 27.84 -21.46 17.94
C TRP A 28 26.43 -21.58 18.58
N TRP A 29 26.32 -22.06 19.82
CA TRP A 29 25.06 -22.09 20.57
C TRP A 29 24.44 -20.71 20.78
N TRP A 30 25.26 -19.67 20.97
CA TRP A 30 24.78 -18.29 21.09
C TRP A 30 24.22 -17.77 19.76
N PHE A 31 24.77 -18.24 18.64
CA PHE A 31 24.24 -17.94 17.32
C PHE A 31 22.90 -18.66 17.08
N VAL A 32 22.79 -19.93 17.44
CA VAL A 32 21.51 -20.65 17.38
C VAL A 32 20.47 -19.98 18.28
N LEU A 33 20.85 -19.59 19.49
CA LEU A 33 19.96 -18.91 20.43
C LEU A 33 19.49 -17.55 19.91
N SER A 34 20.38 -16.75 19.30
CA SER A 34 19.99 -15.45 18.73
C SER A 34 19.06 -15.61 17.53
N VAL A 35 19.29 -16.60 16.67
CA VAL A 35 18.38 -16.93 15.56
C VAL A 35 17.01 -17.33 16.08
N LEU A 36 16.94 -18.19 17.11
CA LEU A 36 15.68 -18.58 17.74
C LEU A 36 14.97 -17.39 18.39
N ALA A 37 15.71 -16.52 19.08
CA ALA A 37 15.15 -15.31 19.69
C ALA A 37 14.58 -14.35 18.64
N LEU A 38 15.31 -14.11 17.55
CA LEU A 38 14.85 -13.29 16.43
C LEU A 38 13.63 -13.91 15.73
N ALA A 39 13.60 -15.22 15.53
CA ALA A 39 12.45 -15.91 14.98
C ALA A 39 11.21 -15.77 15.87
N ALA A 40 11.38 -15.92 17.19
CA ALA A 40 10.29 -15.71 18.16
C ALA A 40 9.76 -14.27 18.11
N LEU A 41 10.65 -13.27 18.05
CA LEU A 41 10.27 -11.87 17.90
C LEU A 41 9.57 -11.60 16.57
N ALA A 42 10.04 -12.18 15.47
CA ALA A 42 9.39 -12.04 14.17
C ALA A 42 7.97 -12.63 14.17
N VAL A 43 7.78 -13.82 14.74
CA VAL A 43 6.44 -14.44 14.88
C VAL A 43 5.54 -13.58 15.77
N PHE A 44 6.07 -13.06 16.88
CA PHE A 44 5.34 -12.15 17.75
C PHE A 44 4.89 -10.89 17.00
N TYR A 45 5.81 -10.25 16.27
CA TYR A 45 5.53 -9.05 15.48
C TYR A 45 4.48 -9.28 14.39
N ILE A 46 4.64 -10.33 13.58
CA ILE A 46 3.66 -10.68 12.53
C ILE A 46 2.30 -10.96 13.15
N LYS A 47 2.27 -11.61 14.32
CA LYS A 47 1.02 -11.79 15.03
C LYS A 47 0.45 -10.47 15.50
N THR A 48 1.20 -9.54 16.06
CA THR A 48 0.65 -8.28 16.59
C THR A 48 0.29 -7.24 15.53
N ALA A 49 0.95 -7.24 14.38
CA ALA A 49 0.74 -6.24 13.33
C ALA A 49 -0.68 -6.31 12.72
N THR A 50 -1.27 -5.13 12.48
CA THR A 50 -2.57 -4.98 11.81
C THR A 50 -2.39 -5.17 10.29
N PRO A 51 -3.06 -6.16 9.66
CA PRO A 51 -2.93 -6.39 8.23
C PRO A 51 -3.61 -5.27 7.43
N VAL A 52 -2.95 -4.81 6.37
CA VAL A 52 -3.51 -3.86 5.40
C VAL A 52 -3.97 -4.64 4.16
N TYR A 53 -5.24 -4.49 3.80
CA TYR A 53 -5.85 -5.17 2.66
C TYR A 53 -6.04 -4.23 1.47
N SER A 54 -5.80 -4.72 0.26
CA SER A 54 -6.06 -4.00 -0.99
C SER A 54 -7.17 -4.70 -1.77
N ILE A 55 -8.21 -3.96 -2.15
CA ILE A 55 -9.35 -4.47 -2.92
C ILE A 55 -9.24 -3.91 -4.34
N LYS A 56 -9.39 -4.78 -5.35
CA LYS A 56 -9.46 -4.40 -6.76
C LYS A 56 -10.74 -4.94 -7.37
N SER A 57 -11.39 -4.13 -8.21
CA SER A 57 -12.60 -4.49 -8.93
C SER A 57 -12.45 -4.12 -10.40
N THR A 58 -13.03 -4.91 -11.28
CA THR A 58 -13.06 -4.67 -12.74
C THR A 58 -14.51 -4.70 -13.19
N ALA A 59 -14.93 -3.66 -13.91
CA ALA A 59 -16.26 -3.57 -14.51
C ALA A 59 -16.16 -3.63 -16.05
N LEU A 60 -17.05 -4.39 -16.69
CA LEU A 60 -17.15 -4.48 -18.14
C LEU A 60 -18.27 -3.56 -18.63
N ILE A 61 -17.95 -2.62 -19.52
CA ILE A 61 -18.92 -1.72 -20.15
C ILE A 61 -19.05 -2.10 -21.62
N LYS A 62 -20.28 -2.33 -22.08
CA LYS A 62 -20.55 -2.66 -23.47
C LYS A 62 -20.74 -1.37 -24.25
N ASP A 63 -19.81 -1.08 -25.15
CA ASP A 63 -19.93 0.05 -26.08
C ASP A 63 -21.04 -0.25 -27.10
N THR A 64 -22.13 0.51 -27.05
CA THR A 64 -23.12 0.51 -28.12
C THR A 64 -22.64 1.47 -29.19
N LYS A 65 -21.77 1.00 -30.09
CA LYS A 65 -21.54 1.71 -31.36
C LYS A 65 -22.89 1.87 -32.04
N LYS A 66 -23.36 3.12 -32.15
CA LYS A 66 -24.56 3.43 -32.94
C LYS A 66 -24.28 2.93 -34.37
N VAL A 67 -25.01 1.90 -34.79
CA VAL A 67 -24.97 1.43 -36.17
C VAL A 67 -25.40 2.61 -37.04
N PRO A 68 -24.58 3.09 -37.99
CA PRO A 68 -25.00 4.17 -38.85
C PRO A 68 -26.16 3.63 -39.69
N SER A 69 -27.36 4.16 -39.47
CA SER A 69 -28.46 3.99 -40.42
C SER A 69 -27.95 4.46 -41.79
N ALA A 70 -28.08 3.63 -42.82
CA ALA A 70 -27.47 3.86 -44.13
C ALA A 70 -27.79 5.24 -44.75
N ASP A 71 -28.92 5.85 -44.40
CA ASP A 71 -29.32 7.19 -44.84
C ASP A 71 -28.59 8.35 -44.14
N MET A 72 -27.97 8.14 -42.98
CA MET A 72 -27.27 9.19 -42.21
C MET A 72 -25.77 9.29 -42.59
N GLY A 73 -25.23 8.31 -43.31
CA GLY A 73 -23.81 8.27 -43.72
C GLY A 73 -23.44 9.34 -44.76
N ALA A 74 -24.40 9.75 -45.59
CA ALA A 74 -24.21 10.83 -46.57
C ALA A 74 -24.34 12.23 -45.93
N LEU A 75 -25.24 12.40 -44.96
CA LEU A 75 -25.44 13.67 -44.24
C LEU A 75 -24.27 13.98 -43.28
N SER A 76 -23.67 12.95 -42.67
CA SER A 76 -22.54 13.08 -41.74
C SER A 76 -21.23 13.53 -42.41
N GLN A 77 -21.13 13.43 -43.75
CA GLN A 77 -20.00 13.92 -44.53
C GLN A 77 -20.15 15.40 -44.95
N LEU A 78 -21.38 15.93 -44.93
CA LEU A 78 -21.71 17.30 -45.37
C LEU A 78 -21.73 18.33 -44.23
N GLY A 79 -22.00 17.89 -43.01
CA GLY A 79 -21.80 18.70 -41.80
C GLY A 79 -20.83 17.97 -40.90
N GLY A 80 -19.70 18.59 -40.55
CA GLY A 80 -18.63 18.04 -39.70
C GLY A 80 -19.03 17.72 -38.25
N PHE A 81 -20.22 17.15 -38.05
CA PHE A 81 -20.89 16.88 -36.80
C PHE A 81 -20.83 15.38 -36.41
N GLY A 82 -20.15 14.55 -37.21
CA GLY A 82 -20.10 13.09 -37.04
C GLY A 82 -19.29 12.54 -35.86
N SER A 83 -18.80 13.38 -34.94
CA SER A 83 -17.92 12.95 -33.83
C SER A 83 -18.55 13.03 -32.44
N MET A 84 -19.83 13.43 -32.31
CA MET A 84 -20.46 13.68 -31.01
C MET A 84 -20.99 12.42 -30.29
N GLY A 85 -20.34 11.25 -30.47
CA GLY A 85 -20.88 9.95 -30.07
C GLY A 85 -19.99 9.05 -29.22
N THR A 86 -18.75 9.42 -28.91
CA THR A 86 -17.77 8.46 -28.36
C THR A 86 -17.28 8.74 -26.94
N ASN A 87 -17.67 9.86 -26.30
CA ASN A 87 -17.16 10.22 -24.97
C ASN A 87 -17.94 9.57 -23.81
N SER A 88 -18.89 8.68 -24.09
CA SER A 88 -19.75 8.11 -23.06
C SER A 88 -18.96 7.26 -22.06
N ILE A 89 -17.98 6.47 -22.53
CA ILE A 89 -17.20 5.58 -21.66
C ILE A 89 -16.24 6.38 -20.78
N GLU A 90 -15.53 7.35 -21.35
CA GLU A 90 -14.65 8.25 -20.60
C GLU A 90 -15.43 9.01 -19.52
N ASN A 91 -16.64 9.48 -19.84
CA ASN A 91 -17.51 10.14 -18.88
C ASN A 91 -17.95 9.22 -17.73
N GLU A 92 -18.30 7.95 -18.01
CA GLU A 92 -18.62 6.99 -16.95
C GLU A 92 -17.40 6.71 -16.06
N ILE A 93 -16.20 6.58 -16.65
CA ILE A 93 -14.96 6.41 -15.89
C ILE A 93 -14.68 7.64 -15.02
N GLU A 94 -14.95 8.84 -15.52
CA GLU A 94 -14.80 10.09 -14.77
C GLU A 94 -15.80 10.16 -13.60
N ILE A 95 -17.06 9.81 -13.83
CA ILE A 95 -18.09 9.73 -12.78
C ILE A 95 -17.69 8.72 -11.70
N LEU A 96 -17.20 7.54 -12.10
CA LEU A 96 -16.72 6.51 -11.15
C LEU A 96 -15.52 6.99 -10.32
N LYS A 97 -14.69 7.88 -10.86
CA LYS A 97 -13.56 8.50 -10.15
C LYS A 97 -13.94 9.78 -9.39
N SER A 98 -15.18 10.23 -9.48
CA SER A 98 -15.59 11.51 -8.93
C SER A 98 -15.60 11.50 -7.40
N LYS A 99 -15.20 12.64 -6.80
CA LYS A 99 -15.24 12.83 -5.35
C LYS A 99 -16.68 12.75 -4.80
N LYS A 100 -17.66 13.17 -5.60
CA LYS A 100 -19.07 13.12 -5.22
C LYS A 100 -19.52 11.68 -4.99
N LEU A 101 -19.29 10.79 -5.96
CA LEU A 101 -19.65 9.37 -5.83
C LEU A 101 -18.93 8.72 -4.64
N MET A 102 -17.63 9.00 -4.47
CA MET A 102 -16.88 8.49 -3.32
C MET A 102 -17.43 9.00 -1.98
N ARG A 103 -17.87 10.25 -1.91
CA ARG A 103 -18.47 10.81 -0.69
C ARG A 103 -19.82 10.16 -0.39
N ASP A 104 -20.63 9.90 -1.40
CA ASP A 104 -21.91 9.20 -1.26
C ASP A 104 -21.67 7.76 -0.74
N VAL A 105 -20.73 7.02 -1.33
CA VAL A 105 -20.35 5.67 -0.88
C VAL A 105 -19.85 5.65 0.57
N VAL A 106 -18.96 6.58 0.92
CA VAL A 106 -18.43 6.70 2.29
C VAL A 106 -19.55 7.00 3.29
N THR A 107 -20.51 7.84 2.91
CA THR A 107 -21.64 8.23 3.77
C THR A 107 -22.64 7.09 3.93
N GLU A 108 -23.00 6.42 2.84
CA GLU A 108 -23.94 5.29 2.85
C GLU A 108 -23.41 4.10 3.65
N LEU A 109 -22.10 3.82 3.53
CA LEU A 109 -21.43 2.78 4.29
C LEU A 109 -21.06 3.20 5.72
N GLY A 110 -21.15 4.49 6.07
CA GLY A 110 -20.78 4.99 7.39
C GLY A 110 -19.28 4.89 7.68
N LEU A 111 -18.43 5.03 6.66
CA LEU A 111 -16.97 4.89 6.76
C LEU A 111 -16.26 6.14 7.28
N GLN A 112 -17.00 7.16 7.75
CA GLN A 112 -16.41 8.39 8.27
C GLN A 112 -15.75 8.23 9.64
N THR A 113 -16.06 7.15 10.36
CA THR A 113 -15.60 6.95 11.73
C THR A 113 -15.20 5.50 11.98
N ALA A 114 -14.12 5.31 12.75
CA ALA A 114 -13.61 4.00 13.11
C ALA A 114 -14.11 3.61 14.51
N VAL A 115 -14.75 2.44 14.63
CA VAL A 115 -15.11 1.86 15.94
C VAL A 115 -14.01 0.88 16.33
N ILE A 116 -13.17 1.24 17.29
CA ILE A 116 -12.02 0.42 17.68
C ILE A 116 -12.33 -0.34 18.97
N LYS A 117 -12.09 -1.65 18.95
CA LYS A 117 -12.08 -2.50 20.14
C LYS A 117 -10.64 -2.86 20.50
N ASN A 118 -10.28 -2.64 21.77
CA ASN A 118 -9.04 -3.16 22.34
C ASN A 118 -9.20 -4.67 22.60
N ASP A 119 -8.43 -5.48 21.89
CA ASP A 119 -8.37 -6.93 22.04
C ASP A 119 -6.97 -7.32 22.55
N GLY A 120 -6.77 -7.11 23.85
CA GLY A 120 -5.48 -7.34 24.53
C GLY A 120 -4.36 -6.46 23.95
N LEU A 121 -3.42 -7.09 23.24
CA LEU A 121 -2.25 -6.44 22.63
C LEU A 121 -2.52 -5.82 21.25
N LYS A 122 -3.73 -5.98 20.70
CA LYS A 122 -4.10 -5.45 19.38
C LYS A 122 -5.34 -4.58 19.45
N GLN A 123 -5.39 -3.61 18.55
CA GLN A 123 -6.60 -2.88 18.25
C GLN A 123 -7.25 -3.49 17.02
N LYS A 124 -8.54 -3.80 17.12
CA LYS A 124 -9.34 -4.30 16.02
C LYS A 124 -10.43 -3.29 15.71
N GLU A 125 -10.43 -2.80 14.48
CA GLU A 125 -11.54 -2.01 13.96
C GLU A 125 -12.76 -2.92 13.74
N LEU A 126 -13.90 -2.49 14.26
CA LEU A 126 -15.19 -3.15 14.15
C LEU A 126 -16.03 -2.41 13.12
N TYR A 127 -16.66 -3.16 12.22
CA TYR A 127 -17.48 -2.60 11.15
C TYR A 127 -18.70 -3.48 10.86
N GLY A 128 -19.81 -2.85 10.46
CA GLY A 128 -21.07 -3.52 10.12
C GLY A 128 -21.54 -4.47 11.23
N LYS A 129 -21.72 -5.76 10.89
CA LYS A 129 -22.20 -6.80 11.82
C LYS A 129 -21.30 -7.05 13.02
N THR A 130 -20.02 -6.66 12.96
CA THR A 130 -19.07 -6.85 14.06
C THR A 130 -19.08 -5.71 15.07
N SER A 131 -19.67 -4.57 14.71
CA SER A 131 -19.82 -3.44 15.62
C SER A 131 -21.15 -3.55 16.39
N PRO A 132 -21.14 -3.45 17.73
CA PRO A 132 -22.36 -3.41 18.52
C PRO A 132 -23.09 -2.06 18.44
N VAL A 133 -22.43 -1.03 17.89
CA VAL A 133 -22.95 0.33 17.78
C VAL A 133 -22.84 0.85 16.36
N THR A 134 -23.83 1.64 15.93
CA THR A 134 -23.82 2.34 14.66
C THR A 134 -23.66 3.83 14.94
N VAL A 135 -22.59 4.44 14.42
CA VAL A 135 -22.33 5.87 14.55
C VAL A 135 -22.69 6.53 13.23
N GLN A 136 -23.54 7.56 13.27
CA GLN A 136 -23.88 8.36 12.10
C GLN A 136 -23.42 9.80 12.33
N LEU A 137 -22.66 10.33 11.37
CA LEU A 137 -22.19 11.70 11.40
C LEU A 137 -23.29 12.63 10.85
N ILE A 138 -23.87 13.45 11.73
CA ILE A 138 -24.96 14.38 11.37
C ILE A 138 -24.41 15.72 10.87
N SER A 139 -23.31 16.18 11.46
CA SER A 139 -22.68 17.45 11.12
C SER A 139 -21.16 17.31 11.23
N GLU A 140 -20.48 17.76 10.19
CA GLU A 140 -19.03 17.83 10.12
C GLU A 140 -18.62 19.28 10.35
N LYS A 141 -17.67 19.53 11.27
CA LYS A 141 -17.08 20.87 11.40
C LYS A 141 -16.30 21.16 10.12
N PRO A 142 -16.41 22.36 9.51
CA PRO A 142 -15.58 22.72 8.37
C PRO A 142 -14.10 22.56 8.75
N TYR A 143 -13.36 21.93 7.84
CA TYR A 143 -11.95 21.66 8.01
C TYR A 143 -11.18 22.96 7.74
N ASP A 144 -10.57 23.54 8.77
CA ASP A 144 -9.91 24.85 8.70
C ASP A 144 -8.49 24.78 8.11
N GLU A 145 -7.90 23.58 7.97
CA GLU A 145 -6.52 23.40 7.50
C GLU A 145 -6.45 22.85 6.06
N PRO A 146 -5.56 23.35 5.20
CA PRO A 146 -5.39 22.81 3.86
C PRO A 146 -4.85 21.37 3.92
N ILE A 147 -5.36 20.51 3.04
CA ILE A 147 -4.87 19.15 2.85
C ILE A 147 -3.56 19.26 2.05
N GLU A 148 -2.42 18.98 2.69
CA GLU A 148 -1.10 18.89 2.02
C GLU A 148 -1.00 17.72 1.03
#